data_AF-W1YLS4-F1
#
_entry.id   AF-W1YLS4-F1
#
_cell.length_a   1.000
_cell.length_b   1.000
_cell.length_c   1.000
_cell.angle_alpha   90.00
_cell.angle_beta   90.00
_cell.angle_gamma   90.00
#
_symmetry.space_group_name_H-M   'P 1'
#
loop_
_entity.id
_entity.type
_entity.pdbx_description
1 polymer ?
#
loop_
_entity_poly.entity_id
_entity_poly.type
_entity_poly.pdbx_seq_one_letter_code
_entity_poly.pdbx_strand_id
1 'polypeptide(L)'
;KGEFLAKSKKEYILNEKGEKILNKNGKPKTRKVELTSWNDKGNVEKWRENFSDLCNEYLAKNKIEKRVDHRSFKRQNSDYLPTIHLGYILFLTLLRTLLF
;
A
#
# COMPACT_ATOMS: atom_id res chain seq x y z
N LYS A 1 -25.62 -11.70 7.61
CA LYS A 1 -25.04 -12.04 6.28
C LYS A 1 -24.53 -10.76 5.67
N GLY A 2 -23.26 -10.68 5.29
CA GLY A 2 -22.75 -9.53 4.53
C GLY A 2 -23.03 -9.75 3.05
N GLU A 3 -23.62 -8.76 2.37
CA GLU A 3 -23.80 -8.78 0.92
C GLU A 3 -22.60 -8.10 0.27
N PHE A 4 -21.96 -8.78 -0.68
CA PHE A 4 -20.74 -8.29 -1.31
C PHE A 4 -21.11 -7.31 -2.42
N LEU A 5 -20.89 -6.02 -2.18
CA LEU A 5 -21.21 -4.97 -3.14
C LEU A 5 -20.22 -4.94 -4.32
N ALA A 6 -20.65 -4.42 -5.45
CA ALA A 6 -19.81 -4.22 -6.61
C ALA A 6 -18.69 -3.20 -6.31
N LYS A 7 -17.44 -3.57 -6.59
CA LYS A 7 -16.27 -2.72 -6.30
C LYS A 7 -16.08 -1.59 -7.31
N SER A 8 -16.53 -1.79 -8.54
CA SER A 8 -16.31 -0.87 -9.65
C SER A 8 -17.42 -0.96 -10.70
N LYS A 9 -17.64 0.13 -11.43
CA LYS A 9 -18.58 0.23 -12.54
C LYS A 9 -17.85 0.63 -13.83
N LYS A 10 -18.33 0.12 -14.96
CA LYS A 10 -17.92 0.57 -16.29
C LYS A 10 -18.80 1.75 -16.71
N GLU A 11 -18.18 2.85 -17.12
CA GLU A 11 -18.87 4.06 -17.59
C GLU A 11 -18.41 4.42 -19.00
N TYR A 12 -19.35 4.81 -19.86
CA TYR A 12 -19.04 5.27 -21.21
C TYR A 12 -18.65 6.74 -21.17
N ILE A 13 -17.63 7.12 -21.95
CA ILE A 13 -17.25 8.52 -22.07
C ILE A 13 -18.11 9.15 -23.16
N LEU A 14 -18.90 10.15 -22.78
CA LEU A 14 -19.82 10.88 -23.66
C LEU A 14 -19.21 12.22 -24.10
N ASN A 15 -19.59 12.70 -25.29
CA ASN A 15 -19.31 14.07 -25.73
C ASN A 15 -20.35 15.06 -25.16
N GLU A 16 -20.21 16.35 -25.45
CA GLU A 16 -21.14 17.41 -24.99
C GLU A 16 -22.59 17.22 -25.46
N LYS A 17 -22.81 16.41 -26.51
CA LYS A 17 -24.13 16.08 -27.06
C LYS A 17 -24.72 14.79 -26.49
N GLY A 18 -24.01 14.11 -25.58
CA GLY A 18 -24.44 12.84 -24.97
C GLY A 18 -24.16 11.59 -25.81
N GLU A 19 -23.43 11.71 -26.92
CA GLU A 19 -23.06 10.58 -27.78
C GLU A 19 -21.77 9.91 -27.29
N LYS A 20 -21.65 8.59 -27.50
CA LYS A 20 -20.49 7.81 -27.06
C LYS A 20 -19.28 8.12 -27.95
N ILE A 21 -18.17 8.54 -27.33
CA ILE A 21 -16.91 8.74 -28.04
C ILE A 21 -16.35 7.37 -28.48
N LEU A 22 -16.03 7.21 -29.76
CA LEU A 22 -15.43 5.99 -30.30
C LEU A 22 -13.89 6.08 -30.33
N ASN A 23 -13.21 4.96 -30.12
CA ASN A 23 -11.78 4.84 -30.37
C ASN A 23 -11.50 4.68 -31.88
N LYS A 24 -10.23 4.77 -32.28
CA LYS A 24 -9.75 4.51 -33.66
C LYS A 24 -10.21 3.18 -34.28
N ASN A 25 -10.60 2.21 -33.45
CA ASN A 25 -11.11 0.90 -33.88
C ASN A 25 -12.65 0.82 -33.90
N GLY A 26 -13.38 1.95 -33.84
CA GLY A 26 -14.84 2.02 -33.86
C GLY A 26 -15.56 1.55 -32.59
N LYS A 27 -14.83 1.16 -31.54
CA LYS A 27 -15.42 0.72 -30.25
C LYS A 27 -15.64 1.90 -29.29
N PRO A 28 -16.76 1.97 -28.54
CA PRO A 28 -16.99 3.01 -27.55
C PRO A 28 -15.91 3.06 -26.47
N LYS A 29 -15.43 4.26 -26.17
CA LYS A 29 -14.45 4.54 -25.13
C LYS A 29 -15.12 4.43 -23.76
N THR A 30 -14.47 3.69 -22.85
CA THR A 30 -15.01 3.41 -21.52
C THR A 30 -13.98 3.70 -20.46
N ARG A 31 -14.43 4.19 -19.30
CA ARG A 31 -13.61 4.31 -18.09
C ARG A 31 -14.12 3.37 -17.00
N LYS A 32 -13.19 2.84 -16.21
CA LYS A 32 -13.53 2.15 -14.96
C LYS A 32 -13.67 3.21 -13.88
N VAL A 33 -14.78 3.20 -13.15
CA VAL A 33 -15.00 4.04 -11.98
C VAL A 33 -15.03 3.11 -10.77
N GLU A 34 -14.17 3.37 -9.79
CA GLU A 34 -14.22 2.68 -8.51
C GLU A 34 -15.45 3.17 -7.73
N LEU A 35 -16.24 2.24 -7.20
CA LEU A 35 -17.43 2.56 -6.39
C LEU A 35 -17.10 2.69 -4.90
N THR A 36 -15.84 2.43 -4.55
CA THR A 36 -15.37 2.38 -3.18
C THR A 36 -14.05 3.14 -3.09
N SER A 37 -13.78 3.76 -1.93
CA SER A 37 -12.57 4.55 -1.66
C SER A 37 -11.33 3.71 -1.36
N TRP A 38 -11.38 2.38 -1.51
CA TRP A 38 -10.29 1.48 -1.09
C TRP A 38 -8.95 1.81 -1.76
N ASN A 39 -9.00 2.32 -2.99
CA ASN A 39 -7.80 2.65 -3.77
C ASN A 39 -7.28 4.08 -3.54
N ASP A 40 -7.88 4.85 -2.62
CA ASP A 40 -7.40 6.18 -2.31
C ASP A 40 -6.03 6.09 -1.64
N LYS A 41 -5.03 6.75 -2.23
CA LYS A 41 -3.63 6.68 -1.77
C LYS A 41 -3.46 7.09 -0.30
N GLY A 42 -4.32 7.97 0.22
CA GLY A 42 -4.31 8.41 1.61
C GLY A 42 -4.74 7.32 2.62
N ASN A 43 -5.48 6.30 2.17
CA ASN A 43 -5.92 5.22 3.07
C ASN A 43 -4.76 4.32 3.52
N VAL A 44 -3.70 4.22 2.73
CA VAL A 44 -2.51 3.43 3.09
C VAL A 44 -1.91 3.93 4.40
N GLU A 45 -1.81 5.25 4.60
CA GLU A 45 -1.25 5.80 5.84
C GLU A 45 -2.16 5.51 7.03
N LYS A 46 -3.47 5.73 6.88
CA LYS A 46 -4.47 5.45 7.93
C LYS A 46 -4.47 3.98 8.34
N TRP A 47 -4.39 3.06 7.39
CA TRP A 47 -4.36 1.63 7.69
C TRP A 47 -3.09 1.22 8.41
N ARG A 48 -1.95 1.80 8.02
CA ARG A 48 -0.67 1.54 8.69
C ARG A 48 -0.65 2.10 10.12
N GLU A 49 -1.22 3.28 10.32
CA GLU A 49 -1.40 3.90 11.64
C GLU A 49 -2.29 3.04 12.53
N ASN A 50 -3.51 2.73 12.07
CA ASN A 50 -4.43 1.85 12.81
C ASN A 50 -3.80 0.49 13.15
N PHE A 51 -3.02 -0.07 12.22
CA PHE A 51 -2.30 -1.32 12.47
C PHE A 51 -1.25 -1.16 13.58
N SER A 52 -0.42 -0.11 13.53
CA SER A 52 0.57 0.15 14.59
C SER A 52 -0.09 0.36 15.95
N ASP A 53 -1.21 1.09 15.99
CA ASP A 53 -1.94 1.37 17.23
C ASP A 53 -2.52 0.11 17.84
N LEU A 54 -3.16 -0.73 17.02
CA LEU A 54 -3.70 -2.01 17.47
C LEU A 54 -2.58 -2.92 18.03
N CYS A 55 -1.46 -3.04 17.31
CA CYS A 55 -0.31 -3.81 17.79
C CYS A 55 0.19 -3.29 19.16
N ASN A 56 0.33 -1.98 19.30
CA ASN A 56 0.81 -1.37 20.54
C ASN A 56 -0.18 -1.55 21.70
N GLU A 57 -1.48 -1.51 21.44
CA GLU A 57 -2.51 -1.80 22.46
C GLU A 57 -2.32 -3.21 23.04
N TYR A 58 -2.15 -4.22 22.18
CA TYR A 58 -1.93 -5.59 22.63
C TYR A 58 -0.57 -5.77 23.30
N LEU A 59 0.49 -5.13 22.82
CA LEU A 59 1.81 -5.17 23.47
C LEU A 59 1.76 -4.57 24.88
N ALA A 60 1.05 -3.45 25.05
CA ALA A 60 0.84 -2.82 26.36
C ALA A 60 0.05 -3.73 27.31
N LYS A 61 -1.04 -4.37 26.82
CA LYS A 61 -1.81 -5.35 27.62
C LYS A 61 -0.96 -6.51 28.13
N ASN A 62 0.04 -6.93 27.36
CA ASN A 62 0.97 -8.00 27.72
C ASN A 62 2.22 -7.51 28.48
N LYS A 63 2.27 -6.24 28.87
CA LYS A 63 3.42 -5.62 29.58
C LYS A 63 4.74 -5.73 28.82
N ILE A 64 4.68 -5.74 27.49
CA ILE A 64 5.86 -5.73 26.62
C ILE A 64 6.22 -4.27 26.31
N GLU A 65 7.46 -3.87 26.55
CA GLU A 65 7.92 -2.49 26.35
C GLU A 65 8.10 -2.12 24.87
N LYS A 66 8.30 -3.12 23.99
CA LYS A 66 8.48 -2.89 22.55
C LYS A 66 7.25 -2.19 21.93
N ARG A 67 7.50 -1.34 20.95
CA ARG A 67 6.47 -0.63 20.18
C ARG A 67 6.71 -0.75 18.68
N VAL A 68 5.63 -0.69 17.92
CA VAL A 68 5.60 -0.66 16.46
C VAL A 68 5.17 0.72 16.02
N ASP A 69 5.90 1.32 15.08
CA ASP A 69 5.55 2.60 14.47
C ASP A 69 5.60 2.43 12.95
N HIS A 70 4.58 2.94 12.25
CA HIS A 70 4.45 2.80 10.81
C HIS A 70 5.34 3.77 10.02
N ARG A 71 5.89 4.80 10.67
CA ARG A 71 6.72 5.82 10.05
C ARG A 71 8.15 5.30 9.93
N SER A 72 8.89 5.76 8.92
CA SER A 72 10.34 5.49 8.83
C SER A 72 11.09 6.12 10.01
N PHE A 73 12.26 5.57 10.39
CA PHE A 73 13.11 6.15 11.44
C PHE A 73 13.40 7.64 11.25
N LYS A 74 13.64 8.08 10.01
CA LYS A 74 13.80 9.50 9.67
C LYS A 74 12.60 10.37 10.07
N ARG A 75 11.38 9.88 9.85
CA ARG A 75 10.12 10.57 10.22
C ARG A 75 9.84 10.54 11.72
N GLN A 76 10.48 9.63 12.44
CA GLN A 76 10.44 9.57 13.91
C GLN A 76 11.53 10.44 14.56
N ASN A 77 12.40 11.10 13.77
CA ASN A 77 13.62 11.75 14.24
C ASN A 77 14.51 10.80 15.06
N SER A 78 14.58 9.53 14.66
CA SER A 78 15.46 8.54 15.27
C SER A 78 16.81 8.53 14.54
N ASP A 79 17.90 8.52 15.32
CA ASP A 79 19.27 8.37 14.81
C ASP A 79 19.60 6.92 14.40
N TYR A 80 18.64 5.99 14.55
CA TYR A 80 18.84 4.59 14.22
C TYR A 80 18.90 4.37 12.70
N LEU A 81 19.95 3.69 12.24
CA LEU A 81 20.08 3.29 10.85
C LEU A 81 19.22 2.05 10.58
N PRO A 82 18.42 2.02 9.50
CA PRO A 82 17.64 0.85 9.15
C PRO A 82 18.55 -0.33 8.84
N THR A 83 18.18 -1.52 9.33
CA THR A 83 18.90 -2.75 9.03
C THR A 83 18.72 -3.12 7.56
N ILE A 84 19.83 -3.35 6.85
CA ILE A 84 19.81 -3.84 5.47
C ILE A 84 19.84 -5.37 5.51
N HIS A 85 18.78 -6.02 5.03
CA HIS A 85 18.78 -7.47 4.87
C HIS A 85 19.56 -7.86 3.62
N LEU A 86 20.83 -8.23 3.81
CA LEU A 86 21.69 -8.77 2.75
C LEU A 86 21.24 -10.22 2.51
N GLY A 87 20.54 -10.46 1.40
CA GLY A 87 20.09 -11.81 1.02
C GLY A 87 21.25 -12.83 0.97
N TYR A 88 20.91 -14.11 0.95
CA TYR A 88 21.87 -15.22 1.07
C TYR A 88 23.08 -15.13 0.12
N ILE A 89 22.83 -14.77 -1.14
CA ILE A 89 23.87 -14.67 -2.17
C ILE A 89 24.87 -13.55 -1.84
N LEU A 90 24.39 -12.37 -1.43
CA LEU A 90 25.25 -11.23 -1.13
C LEU A 90 26.08 -11.45 0.12
N PHE A 91 25.49 -12.10 1.13
CA PHE A 91 26.19 -12.51 2.34
C PHE A 91 27.35 -13.48 2.03
N LEU A 92 27.12 -14.49 1.18
CA LEU A 92 28.15 -15.44 0.77
C LEU A 92 29.25 -14.80 -0.08
N THR A 93 28.90 -13.89 -1.00
CA THR A 93 29.91 -13.22 -1.84
C THR A 93 30.85 -12.35 -1.02
N LEU A 94 30.33 -11.63 -0.02
CA LEU A 94 31.13 -10.79 0.88
C LEU A 94 32.03 -11.64 1.78
N LEU A 95 31.52 -12.74 2.32
CA LEU A 95 32.31 -13.68 3.12
C LEU A 95 33.47 -14.27 2.30
N ARG A 96 33.23 -14.58 1.02
CA ARG A 96 34.23 -15.16 0.11
C ARG A 96 35.28 -14.15 -0.37
N THR A 97 34.95 -12.86 -0.46
CA THR A 97 35.91 -11.80 -0.82
C THR A 97 36.69 -11.24 0.37
N LEU A 98 36.25 -11.48 1.60
CA LEU A 98 36.97 -11.07 2.82
C LEU A 98 37.83 -12.18 3.43
N LEU A 99 37.63 -13.45 3.03
CA LEU A 99 38.40 -14.61 3.49
C LEU A 99 39.44 -15.11 2.46
N PHE A 100 39.64 -14.39 1.36
CA PHE A 100 40.70 -14.61 0.35
C PHE A 100 41.31 -13.27 -0.03
#